data_AF-A0A1V4IBV0-F1
#
_entry.id   AF-A0A1V4IBV0-F1
#
_cell.length_a   1.000
_cell.length_b   1.000
_cell.length_c   1.000
_cell.angle_alpha   90.00
_cell.angle_beta   90.00
_cell.angle_gamma   90.00
#
_symmetry.space_group_name_H-M   'P 1'
#
loop_
_entity.id
_entity.type
_entity.pdbx_description
1 polymer ?
#
loop_
_entity_poly.entity_id
_entity_poly.type
_entity_poly.pdbx_seq_one_letter_code
_entity_poly.pdbx_strand_id
1 'polypeptide(L)'
;MVNFKDEVLKLQGEVNSLVLYEDLIGDSVIKMILNLENRNKILKSLIDEAEEKGYTGDLWKNHIIGFIEETKNPFSLAAEKGLVNKESSIYKLAILDFKHLINIYKFDISNLFGEDEAFILKNYNNCSIKNEGIYILQKILESGNHTKITEYFTKFYFENGCGLLNKYKAFRYDEKLGLVGIKGKWEEKFEDLIGCKDQKNTLISNTKAFLQGKPANNALLYGDRGTGKSSSVKALINEFGDKGLRLIEINRHQLRCFSEVINIIKNRGLHFIIFMDDLSFENFETDYKYLKSVIEGGLEGRPDNVLIYATSNRRHIIKETWEDREGKYEEINNGEAIQEKLSLVDRFGLTIIYPSPNQNEYLDIVEGIASKLDINMDMEDIKKEALQWQMWHNGRSGRTAKQFINNLLGRE
;
A
#
# COMPACT_ATOMS: atom_id res chain seq x y z
N MET A 1 -44.02 -24.81 2.09
CA MET A 1 -43.20 -23.69 1.61
C MET A 1 -42.94 -22.81 2.80
N VAL A 2 -41.68 -22.71 3.25
CA VAL A 2 -41.31 -21.75 4.28
C VAL A 2 -41.62 -20.36 3.73
N ASN A 3 -42.36 -19.56 4.49
CA ASN A 3 -42.69 -18.21 4.07
C ASN A 3 -41.39 -17.39 4.07
N PHE A 4 -40.96 -16.91 2.90
CA PHE A 4 -39.72 -16.15 2.76
C PHE A 4 -39.69 -14.91 3.68
N LYS A 5 -40.86 -14.34 4.01
CA LYS A 5 -40.95 -13.27 5.02
C LYS A 5 -40.47 -13.73 6.40
N ASP A 6 -40.73 -14.97 6.79
CA ASP A 6 -40.29 -15.53 8.06
C ASP A 6 -38.77 -15.78 8.06
N GLU A 7 -38.18 -16.11 6.91
CA GLU A 7 -36.73 -16.22 6.73
C GLU A 7 -36.05 -14.84 6.84
N VAL A 8 -36.64 -13.80 6.24
CA VAL A 8 -36.14 -12.42 6.39
C VAL A 8 -36.25 -11.91 7.82
N LEU A 9 -37.32 -12.24 8.55
CA LEU A 9 -37.44 -11.90 9.98
C LEU A 9 -36.35 -12.57 10.82
N LYS A 10 -35.98 -13.81 10.50
CA LYS A 10 -34.84 -14.48 11.14
C LYS A 10 -33.52 -13.76 10.83
N LEU A 11 -33.29 -13.43 9.56
CA LEU A 11 -32.10 -12.67 9.15
C LEU A 11 -32.02 -11.33 9.90
N GLN A 12 -33.14 -10.62 10.01
CA GLN A 12 -33.23 -9.37 10.78
C GLN A 12 -32.85 -9.56 12.25
N GLY A 13 -33.32 -10.65 12.86
CA GLY A 13 -32.97 -11.00 14.24
C GLY A 13 -31.47 -11.25 14.43
N GLU A 14 -30.83 -11.95 13.49
CA GLU A 14 -29.37 -12.19 13.52
C GLU A 14 -28.58 -10.88 13.35
N VAL A 15 -28.97 -10.02 12.39
CA VAL A 15 -28.31 -8.72 12.14
C VAL A 15 -28.44 -7.81 13.36
N ASN A 16 -29.62 -7.73 13.97
CA ASN A 16 -29.86 -6.91 15.17
C ASN A 16 -29.15 -7.44 16.43
N SER A 17 -28.62 -8.67 16.40
CA SER A 17 -27.89 -9.26 17.52
C SER A 17 -26.38 -8.96 17.47
N LEU A 18 -25.89 -8.35 16.39
CA LEU A 18 -24.48 -7.97 16.24
C LEU A 18 -24.14 -6.75 17.08
N VAL A 19 -22.95 -6.77 17.70
CA VAL A 19 -22.45 -5.66 18.52
C VAL A 19 -21.21 -5.02 17.92
N LEU A 20 -20.23 -5.81 17.49
CA LEU A 20 -18.99 -5.35 16.87
C LEU A 20 -19.16 -5.12 15.37
N TYR A 21 -20.06 -5.87 14.73
CA TYR A 21 -20.38 -5.78 13.31
C TYR A 21 -21.78 -5.18 13.09
N GLU A 22 -22.26 -4.34 14.02
CA GLU A 22 -23.56 -3.66 13.94
C GLU A 22 -23.72 -2.87 12.63
N ASP A 23 -22.63 -2.30 12.10
CA ASP A 23 -22.61 -1.58 10.81
C ASP A 23 -23.18 -2.38 9.63
N LEU A 24 -23.29 -3.71 9.75
CA LEU A 24 -23.93 -4.56 8.75
C LEU A 24 -25.41 -4.22 8.55
N ILE A 25 -26.09 -3.70 9.57
CA ILE A 25 -27.46 -3.17 9.43
C ILE A 25 -27.51 -1.98 8.46
N GLY A 26 -26.38 -1.28 8.34
CA GLY A 26 -26.15 -0.15 7.46
C GLY A 26 -25.91 -0.55 6.01
N ASP A 27 -25.52 -1.80 5.75
CA ASP A 27 -25.14 -2.30 4.44
C ASP A 27 -26.30 -2.19 3.42
N SER A 28 -25.94 -1.86 2.19
CA SER A 28 -26.90 -1.57 1.13
C SER A 28 -27.68 -2.82 0.68
N VAL A 29 -27.02 -3.96 0.55
CA VAL A 29 -27.63 -5.23 0.14
C VAL A 29 -28.50 -5.76 1.26
N ILE A 30 -28.00 -5.73 2.51
CA ILE A 30 -28.76 -6.13 3.70
C ILE A 30 -30.04 -5.32 3.82
N LYS A 31 -29.96 -3.98 3.75
CA LYS A 31 -31.15 -3.11 3.80
C LYS A 31 -32.17 -3.45 2.72
N MET A 32 -31.72 -3.66 1.48
CA MET A 32 -32.61 -4.03 0.38
C MET A 32 -33.31 -5.36 0.63
N ILE A 33 -32.61 -6.37 1.17
CA ILE A 33 -33.21 -7.67 1.52
C ILE A 33 -34.22 -7.53 2.67
N LEU A 34 -33.85 -6.82 3.75
CA LEU A 34 -34.72 -6.62 4.92
C LEU A 34 -36.00 -5.85 4.58
N ASN A 35 -35.91 -4.88 3.66
CA ASN A 35 -37.03 -4.09 3.18
C ASN A 35 -37.84 -4.78 2.07
N LEU A 36 -37.43 -5.98 1.62
CA LEU A 36 -38.03 -6.69 0.49
C LEU A 36 -38.08 -5.82 -0.78
N GLU A 37 -37.00 -5.07 -1.05
CA GLU A 37 -36.87 -4.21 -2.22
C GLU A 37 -36.77 -5.00 -3.53
N ASN A 38 -36.69 -4.27 -4.64
CA ASN A 38 -36.62 -4.84 -5.98
C ASN A 38 -35.41 -5.79 -6.13
N ARG A 39 -35.69 -7.07 -6.42
CA ARG A 39 -34.72 -8.16 -6.64
C ARG A 39 -33.63 -7.78 -7.64
N ASN A 40 -33.96 -7.06 -8.71
CA ASN A 40 -33.00 -6.67 -9.74
C ASN A 40 -31.95 -5.69 -9.20
N LYS A 41 -32.30 -4.85 -8.21
CA LYS A 41 -31.33 -3.95 -7.57
C LYS A 41 -30.34 -4.75 -6.72
N ILE A 42 -30.84 -5.71 -5.94
CA ILE A 42 -30.01 -6.60 -5.10
C ILE A 42 -29.01 -7.36 -5.99
N LEU A 43 -29.51 -7.99 -7.06
CA LEU A 43 -28.68 -8.73 -8.00
C LEU A 43 -27.62 -7.84 -8.65
N LYS A 44 -28.01 -6.64 -9.11
CA LYS A 44 -27.08 -5.68 -9.70
C LYS A 44 -25.98 -5.28 -8.70
N SER A 45 -26.33 -4.95 -7.46
CA SER A 45 -25.35 -4.57 -6.44
C SER A 45 -24.34 -5.68 -6.15
N LEU A 46 -24.79 -6.94 -6.05
CA LEU A 46 -23.91 -8.09 -5.84
C LEU A 46 -22.99 -8.33 -7.04
N ILE A 47 -23.49 -8.18 -8.27
CA ILE A 47 -22.69 -8.33 -9.49
C ILE A 47 -21.66 -7.21 -9.63
N ASP A 48 -22.06 -5.95 -9.41
CA ASP A 48 -21.17 -4.79 -9.47
C ASP A 48 -20.02 -4.95 -8.47
N GLU A 49 -20.31 -5.40 -7.25
CA GLU A 49 -19.28 -5.72 -6.25
C GLU A 49 -18.39 -6.90 -6.69
N ALA A 50 -18.98 -7.97 -7.24
CA ALA A 50 -18.23 -9.13 -7.68
C ALA A 50 -17.23 -8.81 -8.79
N GLU A 51 -17.63 -7.97 -9.75
CA GLU A 51 -16.74 -7.50 -10.82
C GLU A 51 -15.67 -6.56 -10.29
N GLU A 52 -15.99 -5.65 -9.35
CA GLU A 52 -15.01 -4.73 -8.76
C GLU A 52 -13.97 -5.47 -7.91
N LYS A 53 -14.40 -6.44 -7.10
CA LYS A 53 -13.55 -7.14 -6.11
C LYS A 53 -13.00 -8.48 -6.61
N GLY A 54 -13.37 -8.90 -7.82
CA GLY A 54 -12.88 -10.14 -8.42
C GLY A 54 -13.44 -11.41 -7.78
N TYR A 55 -14.69 -11.35 -7.30
CA TYR A 55 -15.35 -12.47 -6.60
C TYR A 55 -15.89 -13.51 -7.59
N THR A 56 -15.78 -14.79 -7.23
CA THR A 56 -16.33 -15.93 -7.99
C THR A 56 -17.03 -16.92 -7.05
N GLY A 57 -17.98 -17.70 -7.57
CA GLY A 57 -18.80 -18.64 -6.81
C GLY A 57 -20.03 -17.97 -6.23
N ASP A 58 -20.30 -18.20 -4.94
CA ASP A 58 -21.49 -17.70 -4.26
C ASP A 58 -21.34 -16.22 -3.89
N LEU A 59 -22.08 -15.35 -4.58
CA LEU A 59 -21.98 -13.90 -4.40
C LEU A 59 -22.44 -13.41 -3.03
N TRP A 60 -23.45 -14.05 -2.44
CA TRP A 60 -23.92 -13.68 -1.10
C TRP A 60 -22.84 -13.97 -0.06
N LYS A 61 -22.30 -15.18 -0.09
CA LYS A 61 -21.22 -15.59 0.81
C LYS A 61 -20.01 -14.67 0.67
N ASN A 62 -19.63 -14.33 -0.56
CA ASN A 62 -18.52 -13.42 -0.83
C ASN A 62 -18.78 -12.01 -0.33
N HIS A 63 -20.00 -11.49 -0.49
CA HIS A 63 -20.40 -10.19 0.03
C HIS A 63 -20.24 -10.12 1.55
N ILE A 64 -20.73 -11.14 2.29
CA ILE A 64 -20.57 -11.19 3.76
C ILE A 64 -19.11 -11.30 4.18
N ILE A 65 -18.30 -12.12 3.47
CA ILE A 65 -16.85 -12.20 3.72
C ILE A 65 -16.20 -10.82 3.53
N GLY A 66 -16.46 -10.18 2.40
CA GLY A 66 -15.92 -8.87 2.06
C GLY A 66 -16.29 -7.82 3.09
N PHE A 67 -17.54 -7.83 3.58
CA PHE A 67 -17.97 -6.96 4.66
C PHE A 67 -17.13 -7.17 5.92
N ILE A 68 -16.94 -8.42 6.37
CA ILE A 68 -16.15 -8.72 7.57
C ILE A 68 -14.70 -8.25 7.38
N GLU A 69 -14.09 -8.52 6.23
CA GLU A 69 -12.71 -8.10 5.92
C GLU A 69 -12.51 -6.58 5.92
N GLU A 70 -13.48 -5.83 5.39
CA GLU A 70 -13.42 -4.38 5.24
C GLU A 70 -13.92 -3.63 6.50
N THR A 71 -14.58 -4.32 7.45
CA THR A 71 -15.09 -3.68 8.66
C THR A 71 -13.97 -3.19 9.57
N LYS A 72 -14.11 -1.96 10.07
CA LYS A 72 -13.25 -1.37 11.09
C LYS A 72 -14.06 -1.20 12.37
N ASN A 73 -13.81 -2.06 13.35
CA ASN A 73 -14.44 -2.02 14.66
C ASN A 73 -13.41 -2.19 15.79
N PRO A 74 -13.79 -2.11 17.08
CA PRO A 74 -12.85 -2.26 18.18
C PRO A 74 -12.10 -3.61 18.18
N PHE A 75 -12.73 -4.70 17.74
CA PHE A 75 -12.08 -6.01 17.63
C PHE A 75 -11.02 -6.02 16.53
N SER A 76 -11.35 -5.58 15.31
CA SER A 76 -10.42 -5.56 14.19
C SER A 76 -9.23 -4.64 14.47
N LEU A 77 -9.45 -3.49 15.13
CA LEU A 77 -8.40 -2.56 15.55
C LEU A 77 -7.48 -3.14 16.63
N ALA A 78 -8.03 -3.86 17.61
CA ALA A 78 -7.25 -4.52 18.63
C ALA A 78 -6.46 -5.71 18.05
N ALA A 79 -7.07 -6.47 17.13
CA ALA A 79 -6.46 -7.60 16.45
C ALA A 79 -5.30 -7.15 15.56
N GLU A 80 -5.48 -6.08 14.79
CA GLU A 80 -4.41 -5.45 14.00
C GLU A 80 -3.18 -5.12 14.84
N LYS A 81 -3.38 -4.67 16.09
CA LYS A 81 -2.28 -4.34 17.01
C LYS A 81 -1.70 -5.55 17.75
N GLY A 82 -2.22 -6.75 17.51
CA GLY A 82 -1.82 -7.96 18.25
C GLY A 82 -2.22 -7.94 19.74
N LEU A 83 -3.22 -7.14 20.12
CA LEU A 83 -3.66 -6.98 21.52
C LEU A 83 -4.76 -7.97 21.93
N VAL A 84 -5.35 -8.67 20.96
CA VAL A 84 -6.44 -9.62 21.20
C VAL A 84 -5.90 -10.94 21.73
N ASN A 85 -6.41 -11.37 22.88
CA ASN A 85 -6.15 -12.69 23.46
C ASN A 85 -7.48 -13.36 23.87
N LYS A 86 -7.44 -14.67 24.13
CA LYS A 86 -8.65 -15.48 24.41
C LYS A 86 -9.39 -15.07 25.70
N GLU A 87 -8.69 -14.42 26.62
CA GLU A 87 -9.27 -13.98 27.91
C GLU A 87 -9.99 -12.65 27.79
N SER A 88 -9.58 -11.82 26.82
CA SER A 88 -10.12 -10.48 26.59
C SER A 88 -11.62 -10.49 26.29
N SER A 89 -12.34 -9.52 26.85
CA SER A 89 -13.78 -9.37 26.62
C SER A 89 -14.09 -9.12 25.14
N ILE A 90 -13.21 -8.41 24.43
CA ILE A 90 -13.38 -8.13 23.01
C ILE A 90 -13.33 -9.41 22.15
N TYR A 91 -12.48 -10.37 22.51
CA TYR A 91 -12.43 -11.68 21.85
C TYR A 91 -13.70 -12.50 22.10
N LYS A 92 -14.21 -12.47 23.34
CA LYS A 92 -15.46 -13.17 23.69
C LYS A 92 -16.67 -12.56 22.97
N LEU A 93 -16.73 -11.24 22.85
CA LEU A 93 -17.75 -10.54 22.06
C LEU A 93 -17.64 -10.90 20.57
N ALA A 94 -16.42 -10.94 20.03
CA ALA A 94 -16.20 -11.36 18.64
C ALA A 94 -16.72 -12.79 18.38
N ILE A 95 -16.52 -13.74 19.30
CA ILE A 95 -17.09 -15.09 19.18
C ILE A 95 -18.63 -15.06 19.07
N LEU A 96 -19.28 -14.22 19.88
CA LEU A 96 -20.74 -14.09 19.84
C LEU A 96 -21.21 -13.50 18.51
N ASP A 97 -20.57 -12.43 18.04
CA ASP A 97 -20.88 -11.84 16.73
C ASP A 97 -20.61 -12.83 15.58
N PHE A 98 -19.49 -13.56 15.61
CA PHE A 98 -19.19 -14.56 14.58
C PHE A 98 -20.22 -15.69 14.55
N LYS A 99 -20.84 -16.04 15.67
CA LYS A 99 -21.97 -16.98 15.68
C LYS A 99 -23.14 -16.45 14.84
N HIS A 100 -23.50 -15.17 15.01
CA HIS A 100 -24.56 -14.52 14.23
C HIS A 100 -24.16 -14.31 12.76
N LEU A 101 -22.93 -13.87 12.50
CA LEU A 101 -22.39 -13.72 11.15
C LEU A 101 -22.37 -15.04 10.36
N ILE A 102 -22.12 -16.19 11.01
CA ILE A 102 -22.22 -17.50 10.36
C ILE A 102 -23.66 -17.82 9.96
N ASN A 103 -24.64 -17.46 10.78
CA ASN A 103 -26.05 -17.65 10.44
C ASN A 103 -26.46 -16.77 9.26
N ILE A 104 -26.01 -15.51 9.24
CA ILE A 104 -26.19 -14.58 8.12
C ILE A 104 -25.50 -15.12 6.85
N TYR A 105 -24.25 -15.56 6.96
CA TYR A 105 -23.49 -16.17 5.86
C TYR A 105 -24.18 -17.41 5.28
N LYS A 106 -24.85 -18.20 6.11
CA LYS A 106 -25.60 -19.41 5.69
C LYS A 106 -27.00 -19.11 5.15
N PHE A 107 -27.47 -17.87 5.22
CA PHE A 107 -28.75 -17.47 4.68
C PHE A 107 -28.79 -17.70 3.16
N ASP A 108 -29.77 -18.45 2.66
CA ASP A 108 -29.90 -18.70 1.22
C ASP A 108 -30.79 -17.63 0.58
N ILE A 109 -30.17 -16.64 -0.07
CA ILE A 109 -30.89 -15.59 -0.79
C ILE A 109 -31.56 -16.10 -2.07
N SER A 110 -31.28 -17.33 -2.53
CA SER A 110 -31.78 -17.85 -3.80
C SER A 110 -33.30 -17.92 -3.89
N ASN A 111 -33.97 -18.07 -2.74
CA ASN A 111 -35.42 -18.06 -2.64
C ASN A 111 -36.05 -16.72 -3.08
N LEU A 112 -35.24 -15.65 -3.19
CA LEU A 112 -35.66 -14.35 -3.73
C LEU A 112 -35.70 -14.32 -5.26
N PHE A 113 -35.04 -15.24 -5.95
CA PHE A 113 -34.78 -15.12 -7.39
C PHE A 113 -35.44 -16.26 -8.18
N GLY A 114 -35.53 -16.11 -9.50
CA GLY A 114 -35.85 -17.21 -10.40
C GLY A 114 -34.73 -18.24 -10.46
N GLU A 115 -35.00 -19.42 -11.02
CA GLU A 115 -34.04 -20.54 -11.04
C GLU A 115 -32.71 -20.19 -11.70
N ASP A 116 -32.74 -19.50 -12.85
CA ASP A 116 -31.54 -19.10 -13.59
C ASP A 116 -30.68 -18.09 -12.80
N GLU A 117 -31.33 -17.09 -12.20
CA GLU A 117 -30.68 -16.04 -11.42
C GLU A 117 -30.07 -16.61 -10.13
N ALA A 118 -30.80 -17.50 -9.46
CA ALA A 118 -30.31 -18.26 -8.31
C ALA A 118 -29.08 -19.12 -8.65
N PHE A 119 -29.10 -19.77 -9.82
CA PHE A 119 -27.96 -20.56 -10.30
C PHE A 119 -26.73 -19.67 -10.55
N ILE A 120 -26.91 -18.52 -11.19
CA ILE A 120 -25.84 -17.53 -11.45
C ILE A 120 -25.28 -17.00 -10.13
N LEU A 121 -26.12 -16.68 -9.15
CA LEU A 121 -25.68 -16.18 -7.84
C LEU A 121 -24.79 -17.17 -7.09
N LYS A 122 -25.06 -18.48 -7.19
CA LYS A 122 -24.27 -19.53 -6.53
C LYS A 122 -22.99 -19.90 -7.29
N ASN A 123 -22.97 -19.71 -8.61
CA ASN A 123 -21.90 -20.17 -9.50
C ASN A 123 -21.34 -19.03 -10.35
N TYR A 124 -21.21 -17.84 -9.76
CA TYR A 124 -20.80 -16.67 -10.51
C TYR A 124 -19.37 -16.82 -11.01
N ASN A 125 -19.17 -16.61 -12.30
CA ASN A 125 -17.84 -16.55 -12.90
C ASN A 125 -17.64 -15.15 -13.45
N ASN A 126 -16.76 -14.39 -12.80
CA ASN A 126 -16.52 -13.00 -13.16
C ASN A 126 -15.76 -12.88 -14.49
N CYS A 127 -15.84 -11.70 -15.08
CA CYS A 127 -15.05 -11.32 -16.26
C CYS A 127 -13.70 -10.67 -15.88
N SER A 128 -13.48 -10.40 -14.59
CA SER A 128 -12.32 -9.67 -14.06
C SER A 128 -11.24 -10.58 -13.46
N ILE A 129 -10.27 -10.00 -12.72
CA ILE A 129 -9.16 -10.74 -12.12
C ILE A 129 -9.71 -11.63 -10.99
N LYS A 130 -9.37 -12.93 -11.00
CA LYS A 130 -9.77 -13.86 -9.94
C LYS A 130 -9.09 -13.54 -8.62
N ASN A 131 -9.88 -13.42 -7.55
CA ASN A 131 -9.38 -13.30 -6.19
C ASN A 131 -9.36 -14.69 -5.50
N GLU A 132 -8.20 -15.34 -5.49
CA GLU A 132 -8.05 -16.70 -4.93
C GLU A 132 -8.16 -16.75 -3.39
N GLY A 133 -7.94 -15.63 -2.69
CA GLY A 133 -7.93 -15.57 -1.22
C GLY A 133 -9.28 -15.90 -0.58
N ILE A 134 -10.37 -15.62 -1.29
CA ILE A 134 -11.75 -15.83 -0.80
C ILE A 134 -12.10 -17.29 -0.58
N TYR A 135 -11.50 -18.20 -1.35
CA TYR A 135 -11.80 -19.62 -1.23
C TYR A 135 -11.34 -20.21 0.12
N ILE A 136 -10.24 -19.69 0.68
CA ILE A 136 -9.76 -20.09 2.01
C ILE A 136 -10.76 -19.66 3.08
N LEU A 137 -11.29 -18.43 2.98
CA LEU A 137 -12.26 -17.87 3.91
C LEU A 137 -13.59 -18.62 3.91
N GLN A 138 -14.08 -18.97 2.71
CA GLN A 138 -15.28 -19.78 2.55
C GLN A 138 -15.15 -21.11 3.30
N LYS A 139 -14.04 -21.84 3.13
CA LYS A 139 -13.79 -23.10 3.84
C LYS A 139 -13.80 -22.94 5.37
N ILE A 140 -13.24 -21.84 5.86
CA ILE A 140 -13.15 -21.58 7.29
C ILE A 140 -14.53 -21.26 7.88
N LEU A 141 -15.32 -20.42 7.21
CA LEU A 141 -16.69 -20.10 7.63
C LEU A 141 -17.62 -21.31 7.52
N GLU A 142 -17.44 -22.16 6.51
CA GLU A 142 -18.20 -23.41 6.34
C GLU A 142 -17.95 -24.42 7.45
N SER A 143 -16.79 -24.38 8.11
CA SER A 143 -16.52 -25.21 9.29
C SER A 143 -17.50 -24.93 10.45
N GLY A 144 -18.13 -23.76 10.49
CA GLY A 144 -19.08 -23.33 11.51
C GLY A 144 -18.49 -23.16 12.92
N ASN A 145 -17.18 -23.35 13.10
CA ASN A 145 -16.53 -23.22 14.39
C ASN A 145 -16.15 -21.75 14.65
N HIS A 146 -17.03 -21.04 15.35
CA HIS A 146 -16.89 -19.62 15.68
C HIS A 146 -15.56 -19.30 16.39
N THR A 147 -15.01 -20.20 17.20
CA THR A 147 -13.70 -19.99 17.84
C THR A 147 -12.57 -19.99 16.81
N LYS A 148 -12.54 -20.97 15.91
CA LYS A 148 -11.53 -21.05 14.84
C LYS A 148 -11.64 -19.88 13.87
N ILE A 149 -12.86 -19.45 13.56
CA ILE A 149 -13.13 -18.29 12.71
C ILE A 149 -12.60 -17.02 13.39
N THR A 150 -12.87 -16.85 14.69
CA THR A 150 -12.37 -15.69 15.46
C THR A 150 -10.84 -15.67 15.50
N GLU A 151 -10.20 -16.82 15.74
CA GLU A 151 -8.74 -16.96 15.71
C GLU A 151 -8.17 -16.61 14.33
N TYR A 152 -8.81 -17.08 13.27
CA TYR A 152 -8.43 -16.76 11.91
C TYR A 152 -8.52 -15.25 11.66
N PHE A 153 -9.65 -14.60 11.95
CA PHE A 153 -9.81 -13.17 11.72
C PHE A 153 -8.89 -12.33 12.61
N THR A 154 -8.58 -12.80 13.82
CA THR A 154 -7.58 -12.15 14.68
C THR A 154 -6.22 -12.12 13.98
N LYS A 155 -5.78 -13.24 13.41
CA LYS A 155 -4.52 -13.32 12.65
C LYS A 155 -4.59 -12.53 11.34
N PHE A 156 -5.71 -12.61 10.63
CA PHE A 156 -5.92 -11.91 9.37
C PHE A 156 -5.78 -10.39 9.53
N TYR A 157 -6.42 -9.79 10.54
CA TYR A 157 -6.29 -8.35 10.79
C TYR A 157 -4.90 -7.97 11.29
N PHE A 158 -4.21 -8.85 12.02
CA PHE A 158 -2.81 -8.63 12.42
C PHE A 158 -1.88 -8.53 11.20
N GLU A 159 -2.06 -9.39 10.20
CA GLU A 159 -1.18 -9.44 9.02
C GLU A 159 -1.55 -8.36 7.98
N ASN A 160 -2.85 -8.07 7.80
CA ASN A 160 -3.35 -7.23 6.71
C ASN A 160 -3.86 -5.86 7.16
N GLY A 161 -4.08 -5.65 8.45
CA GLY A 161 -4.82 -4.51 8.98
C GLY A 161 -6.33 -4.62 8.73
N CYS A 162 -7.08 -3.58 9.08
CA CYS A 162 -8.52 -3.50 8.87
C CYS A 162 -8.96 -2.23 8.12
N GLY A 163 -10.14 -2.26 7.49
CA GLY A 163 -10.64 -1.16 6.67
C GLY A 163 -9.78 -0.90 5.44
N LEU A 164 -9.51 0.38 5.14
CA LEU A 164 -8.70 0.79 4.00
C LEU A 164 -7.30 0.14 3.97
N LEU A 165 -6.73 -0.18 5.13
CA LEU A 165 -5.39 -0.76 5.24
C LEU A 165 -5.30 -2.22 4.80
N ASN A 166 -6.42 -2.94 4.86
CA ASN A 166 -6.54 -4.29 4.33
C ASN A 166 -6.59 -4.25 2.79
N LYS A 167 -7.37 -3.30 2.25
CA LYS A 167 -7.61 -3.19 0.81
C LYS A 167 -6.42 -2.68 0.01
N TYR A 168 -5.62 -1.80 0.60
CA TYR A 168 -4.56 -1.10 -0.12
C TYR A 168 -3.23 -1.18 0.61
N LYS A 169 -2.17 -1.40 -0.17
CA LYS A 169 -0.79 -1.38 0.32
C LYS A 169 -0.16 0.00 0.23
N ALA A 170 -0.59 0.84 -0.72
CA ALA A 170 -0.15 2.23 -0.78
C ALA A 170 -1.30 3.23 -0.92
N PHE A 171 -0.98 4.46 -0.54
CA PHE A 171 -1.93 5.54 -0.36
C PHE A 171 -1.33 6.85 -0.85
N ARG A 172 -2.22 7.77 -1.22
CA ARG A 172 -1.94 9.20 -1.28
C ARG A 172 -2.77 9.92 -0.22
N TYR A 173 -2.32 11.09 0.19
CA TYR A 173 -3.15 11.97 1.01
C TYR A 173 -3.94 12.95 0.13
N ASP A 174 -5.19 13.17 0.50
CA ASP A 174 -6.09 14.16 -0.09
C ASP A 174 -6.66 15.02 1.04
N GLU A 175 -6.58 16.34 0.92
CA GLU A 175 -6.97 17.25 2.02
C GLU A 175 -8.47 17.17 2.35
N LYS A 176 -9.31 16.73 1.41
CA LYS A 176 -10.76 16.61 1.61
C LYS A 176 -11.18 15.20 2.00
N LEU A 177 -10.58 14.19 1.37
CA LEU A 177 -10.96 12.79 1.55
C LEU A 177 -10.10 12.06 2.58
N GLY A 178 -9.00 12.67 3.03
CA GLY A 178 -8.03 12.05 3.91
C GLY A 178 -7.14 11.04 3.18
N LEU A 179 -6.94 9.87 3.79
CA LEU A 179 -6.10 8.82 3.22
C LEU A 179 -6.84 8.07 2.10
N VAL A 180 -6.34 8.16 0.87
CA VAL A 180 -6.96 7.52 -0.31
C VAL A 180 -6.07 6.38 -0.82
N GLY A 181 -6.64 5.19 -0.91
CA GLY A 181 -5.95 4.00 -1.41
C GLY A 181 -5.65 4.07 -2.90
N ILE A 182 -4.47 3.59 -3.29
CA ILE A 182 -4.04 3.51 -4.69
C ILE A 182 -4.23 2.07 -5.17
N LYS A 183 -5.12 1.89 -6.16
CA LYS A 183 -5.24 0.64 -6.93
C LYS A 183 -4.12 0.62 -7.97
N GLY A 184 -3.28 -0.42 -7.98
CA GLY A 184 -2.23 -0.53 -8.99
C GLY A 184 -1.46 -1.84 -8.89
N LYS A 185 -0.96 -2.30 -10.04
CA LYS A 185 0.13 -3.27 -10.07
C LYS A 185 1.41 -2.50 -9.71
N TRP A 186 2.03 -2.86 -8.60
CA TRP A 186 3.34 -2.34 -8.24
C TRP A 186 4.36 -2.94 -9.22
N GLU A 187 4.66 -2.24 -10.30
CA GLU A 187 5.53 -2.75 -11.37
C GLU A 187 6.99 -2.82 -10.91
N GLU A 188 7.40 -1.95 -9.98
CA GLU A 188 8.78 -1.85 -9.56
C GLU A 188 9.16 -2.99 -8.62
N LYS A 189 9.96 -3.94 -9.10
CA LYS A 189 10.58 -4.97 -8.24
C LYS A 189 12.06 -4.69 -8.05
N PHE A 190 12.62 -5.15 -6.94
CA PHE A 190 14.05 -4.97 -6.68
C PHE A 190 14.92 -5.69 -7.71
N GLU A 191 14.45 -6.81 -8.28
CA GLU A 191 15.15 -7.53 -9.34
C GLU A 191 15.28 -6.68 -10.61
N ASP A 192 14.30 -5.80 -10.88
CA ASP A 192 14.24 -4.99 -12.11
C ASP A 192 15.16 -3.76 -12.06
N LEU A 193 15.63 -3.40 -10.86
CA LEU A 193 16.49 -2.25 -10.65
C LEU A 193 17.96 -2.61 -10.88
N ILE A 194 18.34 -3.05 -12.07
CA ILE A 194 19.71 -3.56 -12.33
C ILE A 194 20.79 -2.56 -11.88
N GLY A 195 21.83 -3.07 -11.20
CA GLY A 195 22.79 -2.26 -10.47
C GLY A 195 22.35 -1.90 -9.04
N CYS A 196 23.08 -0.99 -8.40
CA CYS A 196 22.77 -0.45 -7.07
C CYS A 196 22.55 -1.48 -5.95
N LYS A 197 23.28 -2.61 -5.95
CA LYS A 197 23.06 -3.73 -5.02
C LYS A 197 23.21 -3.31 -3.55
N ASP A 198 24.24 -2.53 -3.23
CA ASP A 198 24.51 -2.10 -1.85
C ASP A 198 23.46 -1.11 -1.35
N GLN A 199 22.99 -0.22 -2.22
CA GLN A 199 21.93 0.75 -1.95
C GLN A 199 20.63 0.03 -1.60
N LYS A 200 20.24 -0.96 -2.42
CA LYS A 200 19.06 -1.80 -2.16
C LYS A 200 19.19 -2.56 -0.86
N ASN A 201 20.32 -3.24 -0.64
CA ASN A 201 20.54 -4.03 0.57
C ASN A 201 20.44 -3.17 1.83
N THR A 202 20.97 -1.95 1.79
CA THR A 202 20.89 -0.99 2.88
C THR A 202 19.43 -0.58 3.15
N LEU A 203 18.69 -0.20 2.09
CA LEU A 203 17.28 0.19 2.20
C LEU A 203 16.39 -0.96 2.71
N ILE A 204 16.61 -2.17 2.18
CA ILE A 204 15.90 -3.40 2.57
C ILE A 204 16.20 -3.74 4.03
N SER A 205 17.47 -3.67 4.45
CA SER A 205 17.87 -4.01 5.83
C SER A 205 17.27 -3.04 6.84
N ASN A 206 17.28 -1.73 6.56
CA ASN A 206 16.64 -0.72 7.41
C ASN A 206 15.13 -0.96 7.52
N THR A 207 14.47 -1.21 6.39
CA THR A 207 13.02 -1.46 6.35
C THR A 207 12.65 -2.77 7.04
N LYS A 208 13.47 -3.81 6.91
CA LYS A 208 13.28 -5.09 7.62
C LYS A 208 13.44 -4.93 9.12
N ALA A 209 14.41 -4.13 9.59
CA ALA A 209 14.56 -3.82 11.00
C ALA A 209 13.33 -3.08 11.54
N PHE A 210 12.85 -2.08 10.81
CA PHE A 210 11.63 -1.34 11.13
C PHE A 210 10.42 -2.24 11.33
N LEU A 211 10.13 -3.14 10.38
CA LEU A 211 9.00 -4.09 10.47
C LEU A 211 9.12 -5.09 11.63
N GLN A 212 10.33 -5.31 12.14
CA GLN A 212 10.59 -6.17 13.28
C GLN A 212 10.51 -5.41 14.62
N GLY A 213 10.11 -4.13 14.62
CA GLY A 213 10.12 -3.28 15.80
C GLY A 213 11.53 -2.96 16.32
N LYS A 214 12.57 -3.16 15.50
CA LYS A 214 13.95 -2.80 15.84
C LYS A 214 14.21 -1.33 15.47
N PRO A 215 15.22 -0.69 16.10
CA PRO A 215 15.64 0.65 15.69
C PRO A 215 15.94 0.72 14.18
N ALA A 216 15.35 1.70 13.53
CA ALA A 216 15.51 1.98 12.11
C ALA A 216 15.45 3.49 11.88
N ASN A 217 16.09 3.94 10.81
CA ASN A 217 16.27 5.35 10.52
C ASN A 217 15.32 5.82 9.41
N ASN A 218 15.01 7.11 9.42
CA ASN A 218 14.45 7.77 8.24
C ASN A 218 15.51 7.70 7.11
N ALA A 219 15.10 7.67 5.85
CA ALA A 219 16.05 7.47 4.74
C ALA A 219 16.00 8.64 3.75
N LEU A 220 17.16 9.22 3.45
CA LEU A 220 17.33 10.15 2.35
C LEU A 220 18.10 9.45 1.21
N LEU A 221 17.44 9.23 0.08
CA LEU A 221 18.05 8.66 -1.12
C LEU A 221 18.47 9.81 -2.03
N TYR A 222 19.77 9.90 -2.36
CA TYR A 222 20.30 11.01 -3.14
C TYR A 222 21.06 10.51 -4.37
N GLY A 223 21.01 11.29 -5.45
CA GLY A 223 21.64 10.88 -6.71
C GLY A 223 21.04 11.55 -7.92
N ASP A 224 21.60 11.26 -9.10
CA ASP A 224 21.12 11.85 -10.34
C ASP A 224 19.71 11.35 -10.71
N ARG A 225 19.02 12.09 -11.56
CA ARG A 225 17.69 11.72 -12.06
C ARG A 225 17.75 10.39 -12.81
N GLY A 226 16.73 9.55 -12.64
CA GLY A 226 16.62 8.29 -13.39
C GLY A 226 17.52 7.14 -12.90
N THR A 227 18.18 7.27 -11.75
CA THR A 227 19.05 6.24 -11.13
C THR A 227 18.29 5.20 -10.29
N GLY A 228 16.96 5.31 -10.18
CA GLY A 228 16.13 4.30 -9.48
C GLY A 228 15.83 4.58 -8.01
N LYS A 229 16.05 5.80 -7.51
CA LYS A 229 15.75 6.20 -6.11
C LYS A 229 14.28 5.95 -5.72
N SER A 230 13.35 6.59 -6.44
CA SER A 230 11.90 6.49 -6.16
C SER A 230 11.40 5.07 -6.41
N SER A 231 11.90 4.43 -7.47
CA SER A 231 11.58 3.03 -7.78
C SER A 231 12.06 2.07 -6.69
N SER A 232 13.19 2.33 -6.03
CA SER A 232 13.67 1.51 -4.91
C SER A 232 12.75 1.59 -3.70
N VAL A 233 12.20 2.78 -3.42
CA VAL A 233 11.21 2.93 -2.33
C VAL A 233 9.89 2.25 -2.69
N LYS A 234 9.41 2.42 -3.93
CA LYS A 234 8.18 1.76 -4.41
C LYS A 234 8.32 0.24 -4.40
N ALA A 235 9.49 -0.30 -4.73
CA ALA A 235 9.77 -1.73 -4.68
C ALA A 235 9.65 -2.35 -3.28
N LEU A 236 9.75 -1.56 -2.20
CA LEU A 236 9.52 -2.07 -0.84
C LEU A 236 8.10 -2.59 -0.64
N ILE A 237 7.11 -2.05 -1.35
CA ILE A 237 5.72 -2.53 -1.25
C ILE A 237 5.57 -3.94 -1.81
N ASN A 238 6.30 -4.27 -2.87
CA ASN A 238 6.34 -5.63 -3.41
C ASN A 238 7.02 -6.62 -2.45
N GLU A 239 8.10 -6.20 -1.81
CA GLU A 239 8.87 -7.08 -0.90
C GLU A 239 8.23 -7.25 0.49
N PHE A 240 7.57 -6.20 0.99
CA PHE A 240 7.15 -6.10 2.38
C PHE A 240 5.66 -5.75 2.59
N GLY A 241 4.89 -5.50 1.53
CA GLY A 241 3.47 -5.16 1.67
C GLY A 241 2.64 -6.24 2.37
N ASP A 242 2.92 -7.51 2.08
CA ASP A 242 2.31 -8.67 2.77
C ASP A 242 2.91 -8.96 4.16
N LYS A 243 3.96 -8.21 4.54
CA LYS A 243 4.59 -8.25 5.87
C LYS A 243 4.19 -7.02 6.70
N GLY A 244 3.06 -6.39 6.35
CA GLY A 244 2.48 -5.27 7.09
C GLY A 244 3.05 -3.89 6.77
N LEU A 245 3.84 -3.73 5.70
CA LEU A 245 4.30 -2.41 5.25
C LEU A 245 3.21 -1.68 4.46
N ARG A 246 3.03 -0.39 4.73
CA ARG A 246 2.20 0.53 3.92
C ARG A 246 3.03 1.74 3.49
N LEU A 247 2.82 2.18 2.25
CA LEU A 247 3.51 3.35 1.68
C LEU A 247 2.51 4.49 1.50
N ILE A 248 2.83 5.67 2.01
CA ILE A 248 1.99 6.86 1.88
C ILE A 248 2.79 7.91 1.12
N GLU A 249 2.37 8.21 -0.11
CA GLU A 249 2.97 9.26 -0.92
C GLU A 249 2.39 10.62 -0.52
N ILE A 250 3.28 11.56 -0.19
CA ILE A 250 2.96 12.95 0.11
C ILE A 250 3.71 13.83 -0.87
N ASN A 251 2.98 14.70 -1.57
CA ASN A 251 3.58 15.71 -2.43
C ASN A 251 4.11 16.87 -1.60
N ARG A 252 5.08 17.59 -2.15
CA ARG A 252 5.71 18.73 -1.49
C ARG A 252 4.75 19.80 -0.97
N HIS A 253 3.72 20.16 -1.73
CA HIS A 253 2.73 21.17 -1.31
C HIS A 253 1.87 20.71 -0.12
N GLN A 254 1.85 19.40 0.18
CA GLN A 254 1.05 18.77 1.23
C GLN A 254 1.84 18.58 2.54
N LEU A 255 3.07 19.12 2.64
CA LEU A 255 3.89 19.02 3.86
C LEU A 255 3.20 19.58 5.10
N ARG A 256 2.26 20.51 4.93
CA ARG A 256 1.45 21.05 6.04
C ARG A 256 0.50 20.02 6.64
N CYS A 257 0.10 19.02 5.87
CA CYS A 257 -0.82 17.96 6.28
C CYS A 257 -0.11 16.76 6.93
N PHE A 258 1.22 16.81 7.07
CA PHE A 258 2.01 15.68 7.56
C PHE A 258 1.59 15.23 8.97
N SER A 259 1.30 16.19 9.86
CA SER A 259 0.81 15.91 11.22
C SER A 259 -0.55 15.23 11.22
N GLU A 260 -1.44 15.58 10.27
CA GLU A 260 -2.75 14.93 10.11
C GLU A 260 -2.59 13.49 9.66
N VAL A 261 -1.72 13.25 8.67
CA VAL A 261 -1.38 11.90 8.20
C VAL A 261 -0.83 11.04 9.33
N ILE A 262 0.12 11.56 10.11
CA ILE A 262 0.67 10.88 11.28
C ILE A 262 -0.45 10.56 12.28
N ASN A 263 -1.35 11.49 12.58
CA ASN A 263 -2.44 11.26 13.54
C ASN A 263 -3.40 10.14 13.09
N ILE A 264 -3.62 9.97 11.79
CA ILE A 264 -4.44 8.88 11.24
C ILE A 264 -3.78 7.52 11.47
N ILE A 265 -2.45 7.44 11.37
CA ILE A 265 -1.70 6.16 11.29
C ILE A 265 -0.93 5.80 12.57
N LYS A 266 -0.65 6.74 13.47
CA LYS A 266 0.21 6.52 14.67
C LYS A 266 -0.32 5.46 15.62
N ASN A 267 -1.63 5.26 15.63
CA ASN A 267 -2.32 4.30 16.49
C ASN A 267 -2.77 3.05 15.72
N ARG A 268 -2.06 2.66 14.66
CA ARG A 268 -2.34 1.46 13.85
C ARG A 268 -1.29 0.38 14.12
N GLY A 269 -1.63 -0.88 13.88
CA GLY A 269 -0.71 -2.02 14.13
C GLY A 269 0.25 -2.30 12.97
N LEU A 270 -0.02 -1.74 11.80
CA LEU A 270 0.87 -1.81 10.65
C LEU A 270 1.98 -0.76 10.70
N HIS A 271 2.98 -0.92 9.82
CA HIS A 271 4.13 -0.03 9.69
C HIS A 271 4.00 0.82 8.44
N PHE A 272 4.35 2.11 8.55
CA PHE A 272 4.14 3.08 7.50
C PHE A 272 5.45 3.75 7.09
N ILE A 273 5.71 3.81 5.80
CA ILE A 273 6.70 4.71 5.22
C ILE A 273 5.94 5.87 4.58
N ILE A 274 6.14 7.08 5.10
CA ILE A 274 5.73 8.30 4.42
C ILE A 274 6.83 8.65 3.43
N PHE A 275 6.47 8.65 2.15
CA PHE A 275 7.39 8.86 1.04
C PHE A 275 7.17 10.23 0.39
N MET A 276 8.27 10.97 0.25
CA MET A 276 8.31 12.24 -0.46
C MET A 276 9.27 12.12 -1.64
N ASP A 277 8.72 12.24 -2.85
CA ASP A 277 9.53 12.18 -4.06
C ASP A 277 10.08 13.57 -4.43
N ASP A 278 11.32 13.59 -4.92
CA ASP A 278 12.06 14.75 -5.42
C ASP A 278 12.05 15.97 -4.49
N LEU A 279 12.51 15.78 -3.26
CA LEU A 279 12.72 16.88 -2.33
C LEU A 279 13.85 17.78 -2.83
N SER A 280 13.49 19.01 -3.20
CA SER A 280 14.41 20.09 -3.49
C SER A 280 14.76 20.82 -2.19
N PHE A 281 15.98 21.32 -2.14
CA PHE A 281 16.47 22.14 -1.03
C PHE A 281 16.99 23.46 -1.60
N GLU A 282 16.15 24.18 -2.34
CA GLU A 282 16.53 25.47 -2.92
C GLU A 282 16.49 26.58 -1.86
N ASN A 283 17.25 27.67 -2.06
CA ASN A 283 17.44 28.73 -1.06
C ASN A 283 16.15 29.49 -0.70
N PHE A 284 15.13 29.45 -1.56
CA PHE A 284 13.86 30.14 -1.36
C PHE A 284 12.76 29.28 -0.73
N GLU A 285 13.05 28.01 -0.44
CA GLU A 285 12.03 27.04 -0.04
C GLU A 285 11.95 26.97 1.49
N THR A 286 10.81 27.30 2.09
CA THR A 286 10.62 27.20 3.55
C THR A 286 10.15 25.81 4.00
N ASP A 287 9.86 24.94 3.03
CA ASP A 287 9.26 23.62 3.21
C ASP A 287 10.12 22.67 4.06
N TYR A 288 11.45 22.82 4.01
CA TYR A 288 12.39 21.99 4.78
C TYR A 288 12.28 22.24 6.30
N LYS A 289 11.85 23.43 6.74
CA LYS A 289 11.69 23.75 8.18
C LYS A 289 10.55 22.95 8.80
N TYR A 290 9.47 22.77 8.05
CA TYR A 290 8.35 21.91 8.46
C TYR A 290 8.78 20.46 8.55
N LEU A 291 9.47 19.96 7.51
CA LEU A 291 9.95 18.59 7.51
C LEU A 291 10.93 18.32 8.65
N LYS A 292 11.83 19.27 8.93
CA LYS A 292 12.73 19.21 10.06
C LYS A 292 11.95 19.02 11.36
N SER A 293 11.02 19.94 11.66
CA SER A 293 10.14 19.89 12.85
C SER A 293 9.42 18.54 13.01
N VAL A 294 8.90 18.00 11.91
CA VAL A 294 8.23 16.70 11.88
C VAL A 294 9.19 15.56 12.22
N ILE A 295 10.41 15.55 11.65
CA ILE A 295 11.42 14.53 11.96
C ILE A 295 11.90 14.66 13.41
N GLU A 296 12.00 15.88 13.95
CA GLU A 296 12.34 16.10 15.37
C GLU A 296 11.25 15.57 16.31
N GLY A 297 10.03 15.42 15.82
CA GLY A 297 8.94 14.77 16.55
C GLY A 297 8.24 15.64 17.59
N GLY A 298 8.34 16.98 17.53
CA GLY A 298 7.64 17.88 18.45
C GLY A 298 7.71 17.44 19.93
N LEU A 299 6.62 17.60 20.69
CA LEU A 299 6.50 17.11 22.08
C LEU A 299 6.08 15.63 22.18
N GLU A 300 5.42 15.07 21.16
CA GLU A 300 4.86 13.71 21.19
C GLU A 300 5.86 12.62 20.75
N GLY A 301 7.01 13.01 20.20
CA GLY A 301 7.97 12.11 19.57
C GLY A 301 7.47 11.55 18.22
N ARG A 302 8.37 10.91 17.47
CA ARG A 302 8.00 10.16 16.25
C ARG A 302 7.35 8.83 16.66
N PRO A 303 6.19 8.45 16.08
CA PRO A 303 5.61 7.14 16.35
C PRO A 303 6.52 5.99 15.91
N ASP A 304 6.53 4.91 16.70
CA ASP A 304 7.36 3.73 16.44
C ASP A 304 7.05 3.05 15.11
N ASN A 305 5.82 3.19 14.63
CA ASN A 305 5.33 2.57 13.40
C ASN A 305 5.39 3.48 12.16
N VAL A 306 6.11 4.61 12.20
CA VAL A 306 6.22 5.55 11.06
C VAL A 306 7.66 5.91 10.74
N LEU A 307 8.11 5.67 9.51
CA LEU A 307 9.37 6.21 8.96
C LEU A 307 9.12 7.19 7.81
N ILE A 308 10.08 8.07 7.58
CA ILE A 308 10.05 9.08 6.53
C ILE A 308 11.16 8.81 5.54
N TYR A 309 10.79 8.48 4.30
CA TYR A 309 11.73 8.28 3.20
C TYR A 309 11.59 9.42 2.19
N ALA A 310 12.70 9.99 1.77
CA ALA A 310 12.73 11.07 0.80
C ALA A 310 13.74 10.78 -0.31
N THR A 311 13.44 11.19 -1.55
CA THR A 311 14.46 11.26 -2.61
C THR A 311 14.90 12.69 -2.84
N SER A 312 16.16 12.90 -3.26
CA SER A 312 16.62 14.20 -3.73
C SER A 312 17.51 14.05 -4.96
N ASN A 313 17.29 14.91 -5.95
CA ASN A 313 18.06 14.94 -7.20
C ASN A 313 19.33 15.81 -7.12
N ARG A 314 19.51 16.60 -6.06
CA ARG A 314 20.63 17.54 -5.96
C ARG A 314 21.78 16.94 -5.16
N ARG A 315 22.82 16.47 -5.87
CA ARG A 315 24.14 16.18 -5.29
C ARG A 315 24.77 17.39 -4.57
N HIS A 316 24.28 18.60 -4.85
CA HIS A 316 24.88 19.87 -4.45
C HIS A 316 24.83 20.19 -2.96
N ILE A 317 23.86 19.69 -2.18
CA ILE A 317 23.77 19.98 -0.74
C ILE A 317 25.00 19.46 0.03
N ILE A 318 25.58 18.35 -0.43
CA ILE A 318 26.74 17.68 0.19
C ILE A 318 28.06 18.04 -0.53
N LYS A 319 28.01 18.59 -1.76
CA LYS A 319 29.22 18.95 -2.53
C LYS A 319 29.65 20.40 -2.34
N GLU A 320 28.72 21.35 -2.19
CA GLU A 320 29.05 22.76 -1.92
C GLU A 320 29.90 22.92 -0.64
N THR A 321 29.80 21.98 0.30
CA THR A 321 30.58 21.91 1.53
C THR A 321 32.09 21.66 1.35
N TRP A 322 32.53 21.08 0.24
CA TRP A 322 33.95 20.79 0.03
C TRP A 322 34.66 21.96 -0.66
N GLU A 323 33.97 22.67 -1.55
CA GLU A 323 34.49 23.88 -2.21
C GLU A 323 34.48 25.09 -1.26
N ASP A 324 33.45 25.24 -0.41
CA ASP A 324 33.39 26.33 0.61
C ASP A 324 34.47 26.22 1.69
N ARG A 325 35.00 25.01 1.94
CA ARG A 325 36.12 24.81 2.87
C ARG A 325 37.47 25.22 2.28
N GLU A 326 37.58 25.35 0.94
CA GLU A 326 38.83 25.63 0.25
C GLU A 326 38.94 27.04 -0.34
N GLY A 327 37.86 27.84 -0.43
CA GLY A 327 38.06 29.22 -0.90
C GLY A 327 36.86 30.15 -0.94
N LYS A 328 36.99 31.23 -0.16
CA LYS A 328 36.43 32.58 -0.34
C LYS A 328 34.92 32.81 -0.12
N TYR A 329 34.67 33.51 0.99
CA TYR A 329 33.71 34.61 1.16
C TYR A 329 32.80 34.95 -0.03
N GLU A 330 31.59 34.37 -0.07
CA GLU A 330 30.40 35.09 -0.54
C GLU A 330 29.20 34.80 0.38
N GLU A 331 28.70 35.86 1.00
CA GLU A 331 27.43 36.00 1.74
C GLU A 331 27.23 35.19 3.04
N ILE A 332 27.38 35.89 4.16
CA ILE A 332 27.08 35.42 5.54
C ILE A 332 25.67 34.81 5.67
N ASN A 333 24.70 35.20 4.81
CA ASN A 333 23.34 34.65 4.78
C ASN A 333 23.21 33.27 4.09
N ASN A 334 24.13 32.89 3.20
CA ASN A 334 24.09 31.58 2.53
C ASN A 334 24.57 30.44 3.46
N GLY A 335 25.51 30.74 4.36
CA GLY A 335 26.03 29.77 5.33
C GLY A 335 24.98 29.25 6.31
N GLU A 336 24.08 30.11 6.80
CA GLU A 336 22.98 29.71 7.69
C GLU A 336 21.98 28.78 6.97
N ALA A 337 21.60 29.10 5.73
CA ALA A 337 20.70 28.27 4.93
C ALA A 337 21.33 26.89 4.61
N ILE A 338 22.63 26.84 4.35
CA ILE A 338 23.37 25.59 4.14
C ILE A 338 23.42 24.76 5.42
N GLN A 339 23.76 25.36 6.56
CA GLN A 339 23.77 24.68 7.86
C GLN A 339 22.38 24.15 8.26
N GLU A 340 21.31 24.92 8.01
CA GLU A 340 19.95 24.46 8.24
C GLU A 340 19.60 23.23 7.39
N LYS A 341 20.01 23.20 6.10
CA LYS A 341 19.79 22.03 5.23
C LYS A 341 20.58 20.81 5.68
N LEU A 342 21.86 20.98 6.03
CA LEU A 342 22.68 19.89 6.57
C LEU A 342 22.06 19.32 7.84
N SER A 343 21.60 20.21 8.74
CA SER A 343 20.94 19.80 9.96
C SER A 343 19.67 18.97 9.73
N LEU A 344 18.97 19.18 8.61
CA LEU A 344 17.84 18.35 8.20
C LEU A 344 18.32 16.99 7.64
N VAL A 345 19.34 16.98 6.78
CA VAL A 345 19.91 15.75 6.21
C VAL A 345 20.38 14.81 7.32
N ASP A 346 21.09 15.33 8.32
CA ASP A 346 21.58 14.56 9.48
C ASP A 346 20.44 13.90 10.27
N ARG A 347 19.24 14.51 10.28
CA ARG A 347 18.07 13.98 11.00
C ARG A 347 17.46 12.75 10.35
N PHE A 348 17.77 12.47 9.08
CA PHE A 348 17.31 11.23 8.49
C PHE A 348 17.97 10.02 9.19
N GLY A 349 19.28 10.10 9.45
CA GLY A 349 20.03 9.01 10.08
C GLY A 349 20.39 7.87 9.13
N LEU A 350 19.82 7.82 7.93
CA LEU A 350 20.30 6.98 6.83
C LEU A 350 20.32 7.77 5.52
N THR A 351 21.47 7.77 4.85
CA THR A 351 21.67 8.51 3.59
C THR A 351 22.25 7.56 2.53
N ILE A 352 21.57 7.42 1.39
CA ILE A 352 21.91 6.41 0.37
C ILE A 352 22.30 7.04 -0.98
N ILE A 353 23.57 6.82 -1.33
CA ILE A 353 24.30 6.79 -2.61
C ILE A 353 23.67 6.24 -3.88
N TYR A 354 22.88 6.95 -4.69
CA TYR A 354 22.58 6.54 -6.07
C TYR A 354 23.46 7.27 -7.12
N PRO A 355 24.67 6.78 -7.43
CA PRO A 355 25.50 7.36 -8.48
C PRO A 355 24.86 7.15 -9.86
N SER A 356 25.28 7.98 -10.83
CA SER A 356 24.96 7.70 -12.23
C SER A 356 25.76 6.48 -12.69
N PRO A 357 25.14 5.54 -13.42
CA PRO A 357 25.83 4.36 -13.89
C PRO A 357 26.98 4.74 -14.82
N ASN A 358 28.10 4.04 -14.68
CA ASN A 358 29.17 4.08 -15.67
C ASN A 358 28.70 3.41 -16.99
N GLN A 359 29.53 3.41 -18.03
CA GLN A 359 29.12 2.86 -19.32
C GLN A 359 28.74 1.38 -19.23
N ASN A 360 29.56 0.57 -18.55
CA ASN A 360 29.33 -0.87 -18.43
C ASN A 360 28.05 -1.13 -17.64
N GLU A 361 27.88 -0.46 -16.50
CA GLU A 361 26.65 -0.55 -15.69
C GLU A 361 25.41 -0.14 -16.49
N TYR A 362 25.51 0.90 -17.33
CA TYR A 362 24.41 1.30 -18.21
C TYR A 362 24.07 0.23 -19.25
N LEU A 363 25.09 -0.39 -19.86
CA LEU A 363 24.89 -1.48 -20.81
C LEU A 363 24.33 -2.73 -20.12
N ASP A 364 24.75 -3.04 -18.90
CA ASP A 364 24.20 -4.14 -18.10
C ASP A 364 22.71 -3.93 -17.81
N ILE A 365 22.31 -2.68 -17.51
CA ILE A 365 20.89 -2.32 -17.34
C ILE A 365 20.11 -2.53 -18.63
N VAL A 366 20.64 -2.07 -19.77
CA VAL A 366 20.00 -2.24 -21.09
C VAL A 366 19.83 -3.73 -21.42
N GLU A 367 20.89 -4.52 -21.26
CA GLU A 367 20.90 -5.96 -21.52
C GLU A 367 19.90 -6.71 -20.65
N GLY A 368 19.84 -6.40 -19.34
CA GLY A 368 18.88 -7.07 -18.46
C GLY A 368 17.42 -6.67 -18.73
N ILE A 369 17.15 -5.43 -19.17
CA ILE A 369 15.80 -5.05 -19.61
C ILE A 369 15.45 -5.75 -20.93
N ALA A 370 16.36 -5.77 -21.91
CA ALA A 370 16.15 -6.42 -23.20
C ALA A 370 15.90 -7.92 -23.06
N SER A 371 16.71 -8.59 -22.25
CA SER A 371 16.59 -10.03 -21.97
C SER A 371 15.27 -10.39 -21.28
N LYS A 372 14.74 -9.50 -20.43
CA LYS A 372 13.45 -9.71 -19.76
C LYS A 372 12.25 -9.58 -20.72
N LEU A 373 12.42 -8.83 -21.81
CA LEU A 373 11.37 -8.56 -22.79
C LEU A 373 11.50 -9.40 -24.07
N ASP A 374 12.43 -10.37 -24.09
CA ASP A 374 12.66 -11.30 -25.21
C ASP A 374 12.79 -10.58 -26.58
N ILE A 375 13.52 -9.48 -26.61
CA ILE A 375 13.71 -8.66 -27.83
C ILE A 375 14.47 -9.45 -28.89
N ASN A 376 13.91 -9.52 -30.11
CA ASN A 376 14.46 -10.28 -31.22
C ASN A 376 15.50 -9.48 -32.04
N MET A 377 16.54 -8.98 -31.37
CA MET A 377 17.65 -8.26 -31.97
C MET A 377 18.98 -8.71 -31.33
N ASP A 378 20.06 -8.69 -32.11
CA ASP A 378 21.37 -9.05 -31.59
C ASP A 378 21.82 -8.11 -30.47
N MET A 379 22.33 -8.68 -29.37
CA MET A 379 22.64 -7.92 -28.16
C MET A 379 23.75 -6.89 -28.38
N GLU A 380 24.71 -7.14 -29.27
CA GLU A 380 25.75 -6.16 -29.59
C GLU A 380 25.17 -4.94 -30.31
N ASP A 381 24.19 -5.14 -31.19
CA ASP A 381 23.54 -4.05 -31.89
C ASP A 381 22.62 -3.25 -30.96
N ILE A 382 21.90 -3.92 -30.05
CA ILE A 382 21.17 -3.25 -28.96
C ILE A 382 22.10 -2.37 -28.14
N LYS A 383 23.27 -2.88 -27.72
CA LYS A 383 24.26 -2.11 -26.94
C LYS A 383 24.78 -0.89 -27.70
N LYS A 384 25.10 -1.03 -28.99
CA LYS A 384 25.54 0.09 -29.84
C LYS A 384 24.47 1.16 -29.97
N GLU A 385 23.24 0.78 -30.29
CA GLU A 385 22.12 1.73 -30.40
C GLU A 385 21.84 2.41 -29.06
N ALA A 386 21.94 1.69 -27.94
CA ALA A 386 21.77 2.26 -26.61
C ALA A 386 22.84 3.33 -26.28
N LEU A 387 24.08 3.13 -26.71
CA LEU A 387 25.17 4.11 -26.55
C LEU A 387 24.94 5.36 -27.40
N GLN A 388 24.39 5.21 -28.60
CA GLN A 388 23.97 6.34 -29.41
C GLN A 388 22.80 7.06 -28.75
N TRP A 389 21.77 6.33 -28.33
CA TRP A 389 20.58 6.87 -27.67
C TRP A 389 20.93 7.76 -26.49
N GLN A 390 21.81 7.29 -25.58
CA GLN A 390 22.17 8.08 -24.39
C GLN A 390 22.91 9.39 -24.71
N MET A 391 23.63 9.48 -25.84
CA MET A 391 24.28 10.74 -26.25
C MET A 391 23.28 11.84 -26.60
N TRP A 392 22.12 11.46 -27.13
CA TRP A 392 21.05 12.39 -27.52
C TRP A 392 20.07 12.71 -26.38
N HIS A 393 20.23 12.09 -25.21
CA HIS A 393 19.31 12.18 -24.07
C HIS A 393 20.04 12.62 -22.79
N ASN A 394 19.36 12.57 -21.64
CA ASN A 394 19.85 12.98 -20.32
C ASN A 394 20.95 12.06 -19.73
N GLY A 395 21.86 11.55 -20.57
CA GLY A 395 22.97 10.69 -20.20
C GLY A 395 22.55 9.30 -19.74
N ARG A 396 23.46 8.64 -19.02
CA ARG A 396 23.33 7.24 -18.58
C ARG A 396 22.46 7.16 -17.34
N SER A 397 21.32 6.49 -17.45
CA SER A 397 20.43 6.21 -16.32
C SER A 397 19.54 5.02 -16.63
N GLY A 398 18.99 4.38 -15.61
CA GLY A 398 18.00 3.31 -15.81
C GLY A 398 16.75 3.80 -16.52
N ARG A 399 16.35 5.06 -16.30
CA ARG A 399 15.26 5.70 -17.07
C ARG A 399 15.61 5.81 -18.55
N THR A 400 16.82 6.26 -18.89
CA THR A 400 17.28 6.37 -20.28
C THR A 400 17.29 5.00 -20.97
N ALA A 401 17.77 3.97 -20.27
CA ALA A 401 17.76 2.59 -20.77
C ALA A 401 16.34 2.08 -21.04
N LYS A 402 15.39 2.28 -20.11
CA LYS A 402 13.97 1.91 -20.32
C LYS A 402 13.35 2.67 -21.49
N GLN A 403 13.64 3.97 -21.64
CA GLN A 403 13.15 4.77 -22.76
C GLN A 403 13.71 4.30 -24.11
N PHE A 404 14.99 3.91 -24.14
CA PHE A 404 15.62 3.31 -25.31
C PHE A 404 14.91 2.00 -25.71
N ILE A 405 14.73 1.08 -24.76
CA ILE A 405 14.05 -0.21 -25.04
C ILE A 405 12.61 0.00 -25.50
N ASN A 406 11.87 0.92 -24.88
CA ASN A 406 10.53 1.27 -25.34
C ASN A 406 10.53 1.84 -26.77
N ASN A 407 11.56 2.62 -27.13
CA ASN A 407 11.70 3.13 -28.49
C ASN A 407 11.99 2.01 -29.49
N LEU A 408 12.84 1.05 -29.11
CA LEU A 408 13.15 -0.13 -29.93
C LEU A 408 11.88 -0.95 -30.21
N LEU A 409 11.12 -1.28 -29.16
CA LEU A 409 9.85 -2.01 -29.26
C LEU A 409 8.76 -1.26 -30.04
N GLY A 410 8.84 0.07 -30.12
CA GLY A 410 7.91 0.87 -30.91
C GLY A 410 8.28 0.99 -32.41
N ARG A 411 9.45 0.49 -32.81
CA ARG A 411 9.89 0.44 -34.22
C ARG A 411 9.57 -0.90 -34.88
N GLU A 412 9.38 -1.95 -34.09
CA GLU A 412 8.78 -3.23 -34.51
C GLU A 412 7.27 -3.07 -34.70
#